data_AF-A0A7S2Z1G6-F1
#
_entry.id   AF-A0A7S2Z1G6-F1
#
_cell.length_a   1.000
_cell.length_b   1.000
_cell.length_c   1.000
_cell.angle_alpha   90.00
_cell.angle_beta   90.00
_cell.angle_gamma   90.00
#
_symmetry.space_group_name_H-M   'P 1'
#
loop_
_entity.id
_entity.type
_entity.pdbx_description
1 polymer ?
#
loop_
_entity_poly.entity_id
_entity_poly.type
_entity_poly.pdbx_seq_one_letter_code
_entity_poly.pdbx_strand_id
1 'polypeptide(L)'
;SPRTRGHGGRGSVARLTRLGSSSAKLSSAQARHPFDRRAGRAMKRMEWLSRARQLVPPLAKERHKGQAGKVGVVGGCEEYTGAPYFAAMAALRCGADLSHVFCSRGASGVIKSYSPETIVHPIFFDGDGEGAEVLTAEEEEARLRRAVAKAGEWLPRLSCLLVGPGLGRDPLTLETTARIMRRACELEIPMVFDADGLWIWNQASFDPAPFCASNQTVVLTPNAVELKRLSARYVSTRGGTGTDAVAGGEGDGEDG
;
A
#
# COMPACT_ATOMS: atom_id res chain seq x y z
N SER A 1 -35.36 54.63 -27.89
CA SER A 1 -36.30 54.19 -26.85
C SER A 1 -35.72 53.03 -26.04
N PRO A 2 -35.29 53.27 -24.79
CA PRO A 2 -35.02 52.24 -23.80
C PRO A 2 -36.19 52.10 -22.80
N ARG A 3 -36.48 50.88 -22.35
CA ARG A 3 -37.27 50.56 -21.14
C ARG A 3 -36.73 49.23 -20.56
N THR A 4 -35.94 49.26 -19.47
CA THR A 4 -36.33 49.04 -18.05
C THR A 4 -36.88 47.64 -17.80
N ARG A 5 -36.25 46.71 -17.07
CA ARG A 5 -36.07 46.50 -15.61
C ARG A 5 -35.94 44.95 -15.50
N GLY A 6 -35.29 44.26 -14.56
CA GLY A 6 -34.71 44.55 -13.27
C GLY A 6 -34.50 43.22 -12.53
N HIS A 7 -33.85 43.32 -11.37
CA HIS A 7 -33.70 42.33 -10.29
C HIS A 7 -32.67 41.21 -10.39
N GLY A 8 -31.60 41.44 -9.61
CA GLY A 8 -30.75 40.39 -9.07
C GLY A 8 -31.48 39.56 -8.03
N GLY A 9 -31.14 38.27 -8.01
CA GLY A 9 -31.47 37.33 -6.95
C GLY A 9 -30.19 36.76 -6.38
N ARG A 10 -29.92 37.08 -5.11
CA ARG A 10 -28.94 36.40 -4.27
C ARG A 10 -29.43 34.98 -4.02
N GLY A 11 -28.70 33.98 -4.51
CA GLY A 11 -28.93 32.56 -4.23
C GLY A 11 -28.15 32.12 -2.99
N SER A 12 -28.90 31.86 -1.93
CA SER A 12 -28.49 31.51 -0.57
C SER A 12 -27.55 30.29 -0.47
N VAL A 13 -26.51 30.44 0.35
CA VAL A 13 -25.66 29.37 0.88
C VAL A 13 -26.47 28.63 1.95
N ALA A 14 -26.84 27.38 1.68
CA ALA A 14 -27.50 26.52 2.66
C ALA A 14 -26.48 26.03 3.70
N ARG A 15 -26.32 26.81 4.76
CA ARG A 15 -25.62 26.47 6.00
C ARG A 15 -26.55 25.57 6.82
N LEU A 16 -26.25 24.27 6.90
CA LEU A 16 -27.03 23.32 7.71
C LEU A 16 -26.73 23.56 9.20
N THR A 17 -27.65 24.23 9.88
CA THR A 17 -27.59 24.49 11.32
C THR A 17 -27.86 23.22 12.12
N ARG A 18 -27.00 22.96 13.10
CA ARG A 18 -27.26 21.99 14.18
C ARG A 18 -28.48 22.44 14.98
N LEU A 19 -29.54 21.66 14.94
CA LEU A 19 -30.59 21.68 15.96
C LEU A 19 -30.33 20.54 16.91
N GLY A 20 -29.81 20.87 18.09
CA GLY A 20 -29.89 20.00 19.25
C GLY A 20 -31.30 20.07 19.83
N SER A 21 -31.88 18.93 20.17
CA SER A 21 -32.74 18.86 21.35
C SER A 21 -32.85 17.43 21.88
N SER A 22 -32.62 17.36 23.18
CA SER A 22 -33.23 16.47 24.16
C SER A 22 -32.87 14.98 24.18
N SER A 23 -32.08 14.65 25.20
CA SER A 23 -32.01 13.36 25.88
C SER A 23 -33.39 12.74 26.11
N ALA A 24 -33.66 11.62 25.45
CA ALA A 24 -34.49 10.56 26.02
C ALA A 24 -33.54 9.44 26.50
N LYS A 25 -33.26 9.43 27.81
CA LYS A 25 -32.64 8.29 28.49
C LYS A 25 -33.63 7.12 28.43
N LEU A 26 -33.55 6.31 27.38
CA LEU A 26 -34.15 4.97 27.38
C LEU A 26 -33.12 4.01 27.96
N SER A 27 -33.22 3.86 29.29
CA SER A 27 -32.75 2.68 29.99
C SER A 27 -33.36 1.43 29.36
N SER A 28 -32.54 0.62 28.71
CA SER A 28 -32.78 -0.82 28.70
C SER A 28 -31.45 -1.53 28.56
N ALA A 29 -30.99 -2.05 29.70
CA ALA A 29 -30.16 -3.24 29.73
C ALA A 29 -30.97 -4.40 29.09
N GLN A 30 -31.06 -4.41 27.76
CA GLN A 30 -31.45 -5.59 27.00
C GLN A 30 -30.15 -6.29 26.59
N ALA A 31 -29.88 -7.40 27.26
CA ALA A 31 -28.85 -8.34 26.90
C ALA A 31 -28.94 -8.61 25.39
N ARG A 32 -27.97 -8.08 24.62
CA ARG A 32 -27.85 -8.35 23.18
C ARG A 32 -27.56 -9.83 23.01
N HIS A 33 -28.61 -10.59 22.70
CA HIS A 33 -28.58 -12.03 22.53
C HIS A 33 -27.47 -12.41 21.52
N PRO A 34 -26.64 -13.43 21.77
CA PRO A 34 -25.55 -13.84 20.86
C PRO A 34 -26.03 -14.18 19.43
N PHE A 35 -27.33 -14.44 19.24
CA PHE A 35 -27.96 -14.65 17.93
C PHE A 35 -28.00 -13.37 17.07
N ASP A 36 -28.26 -12.21 17.68
CA ASP A 36 -28.37 -10.92 16.98
C ASP A 36 -27.00 -10.45 16.46
N ARG A 37 -25.93 -10.71 17.24
CA ARG A 37 -24.55 -10.48 16.78
C ARG A 37 -24.11 -11.41 15.64
N ARG A 38 -24.71 -12.61 15.52
CA ARG A 38 -24.43 -13.55 14.43
C ARG A 38 -25.18 -13.15 13.16
N ALA A 39 -26.45 -12.78 13.26
CA ALA A 39 -27.25 -12.26 12.15
C ALA A 39 -26.67 -10.96 11.58
N GLY A 40 -26.27 -10.01 12.43
CA GLY A 40 -25.59 -8.78 11.99
C GLY A 40 -24.23 -9.03 11.33
N ARG A 41 -23.47 -10.03 11.77
CA ARG A 41 -22.23 -10.46 11.10
C ARG A 41 -22.50 -11.13 9.76
N ALA A 42 -23.54 -11.95 9.67
CA ALA A 42 -23.95 -12.62 8.45
C ALA A 42 -24.43 -11.61 7.38
N MET A 43 -25.22 -10.60 7.77
CA MET A 43 -25.64 -9.54 6.85
C MET A 43 -24.46 -8.72 6.34
N LYS A 44 -23.55 -8.29 7.23
CA LYS A 44 -22.31 -7.60 6.80
C LYS A 44 -21.47 -8.47 5.88
N ARG A 45 -21.33 -9.77 6.16
CA ARG A 45 -20.63 -10.71 5.29
C ARG A 45 -21.26 -10.77 3.90
N MET A 46 -22.60 -10.84 3.82
CA MET A 46 -23.30 -10.88 2.54
C MET A 46 -23.11 -9.59 1.75
N GLU A 47 -23.15 -8.44 2.42
CA GLU A 47 -22.87 -7.15 1.81
C GLU A 47 -21.44 -7.09 1.25
N TRP A 48 -20.43 -7.50 2.03
CA TRP A 48 -19.05 -7.53 1.59
C TRP A 48 -18.83 -8.49 0.42
N LEU A 49 -19.43 -9.68 0.45
CA LEU A 49 -19.35 -10.64 -0.66
C LEU A 49 -20.00 -10.10 -1.92
N SER A 50 -21.12 -9.39 -1.79
CA SER A 50 -21.79 -8.74 -2.92
C SER A 50 -20.89 -7.67 -3.55
N ARG A 51 -20.26 -6.81 -2.72
CA ARG A 51 -19.30 -5.80 -3.20
C ARG A 51 -18.07 -6.44 -3.83
N ALA A 52 -17.50 -7.47 -3.22
CA ALA A 52 -16.33 -8.17 -3.75
C ALA A 52 -16.62 -8.80 -5.11
N ARG A 53 -17.82 -9.37 -5.31
CA ARG A 53 -18.24 -9.93 -6.60
C ARG A 53 -18.27 -8.87 -7.71
N GLN A 54 -18.57 -7.62 -7.39
CA GLN A 54 -18.57 -6.52 -8.36
C GLN A 54 -17.14 -6.10 -8.80
N LEU A 55 -16.11 -6.49 -8.05
CA LEU A 55 -14.71 -6.21 -8.40
C LEU A 55 -14.14 -7.20 -9.41
N VAL A 56 -14.74 -8.40 -9.54
CA VAL A 56 -14.25 -9.43 -10.46
C VAL A 56 -14.66 -9.05 -11.89
N PRO A 57 -13.69 -8.81 -12.80
CA PRO A 57 -14.03 -8.46 -14.17
C PRO A 57 -14.74 -9.62 -14.88
N PRO A 58 -15.75 -9.35 -15.73
CA PRO A 58 -16.39 -10.40 -16.51
C PRO A 58 -15.42 -10.97 -17.55
N LEU A 59 -15.54 -12.27 -17.80
CA LEU A 59 -14.87 -12.92 -18.93
C LEU A 59 -15.64 -12.57 -20.21
N ALA A 60 -15.04 -11.74 -21.05
CA ALA A 60 -15.60 -11.32 -22.33
C ALA A 60 -14.74 -11.87 -23.47
N LYS A 61 -15.37 -12.36 -24.54
CA LYS A 61 -14.67 -13.02 -25.67
C LYS A 61 -13.77 -12.06 -26.45
N GLU A 62 -14.07 -10.77 -26.34
CA GLU A 62 -13.38 -9.67 -27.00
C GLU A 62 -12.14 -9.22 -26.20
N ARG A 63 -11.93 -9.76 -24.99
CA ARG A 63 -10.76 -9.43 -24.17
C ARG A 63 -9.54 -10.26 -24.54
N HIS A 64 -8.39 -9.60 -24.56
CA HIS A 64 -7.10 -10.22 -24.85
C HIS A 64 -6.22 -10.29 -23.61
N LYS A 65 -5.23 -11.19 -23.65
CA LYS A 65 -4.26 -11.40 -22.57
C LYS A 65 -3.60 -10.07 -22.14
N GLY A 66 -3.68 -9.78 -20.86
CA GLY A 66 -3.19 -8.55 -20.22
C GLY A 66 -4.30 -7.55 -19.87
N GLN A 67 -5.54 -7.77 -20.31
CA GLN A 67 -6.68 -6.87 -20.01
C GLN A 67 -7.43 -7.25 -18.73
N ALA A 68 -7.26 -8.47 -18.20
CA ALA A 68 -7.80 -8.89 -16.91
C ALA A 68 -6.84 -8.64 -15.73
N GLY A 69 -5.72 -7.97 -15.97
CA GLY A 69 -4.81 -7.50 -14.93
C GLY A 69 -3.40 -8.05 -15.10
N LYS A 70 -2.41 -7.17 -14.86
CA LYS A 70 -0.99 -7.51 -14.86
C LYS A 70 -0.40 -7.11 -13.51
N VAL A 71 0.01 -8.09 -12.72
CA VAL A 71 0.51 -7.84 -11.35
C VAL A 71 2.04 -7.87 -11.35
N GLY A 72 2.67 -6.88 -10.73
CA GLY A 72 4.09 -6.91 -10.41
C GLY A 72 4.32 -7.23 -8.95
N VAL A 73 5.35 -8.01 -8.65
CA VAL A 73 5.84 -8.29 -7.30
C VAL A 73 7.31 -7.87 -7.25
N VAL A 74 7.65 -6.97 -6.35
CA VAL A 74 9.02 -6.55 -6.03
C VAL A 74 9.42 -7.23 -4.72
N GLY A 75 10.36 -8.16 -4.81
CA GLY A 75 10.76 -8.99 -3.68
C GLY A 75 11.63 -10.17 -4.14
N GLY A 76 11.99 -11.04 -3.22
CA GLY A 76 12.91 -12.14 -3.48
C GLY A 76 14.38 -11.74 -3.44
N CYS A 77 15.08 -12.27 -2.44
CA CYS A 77 16.53 -12.29 -2.31
C CYS A 77 17.04 -13.74 -2.33
N GLU A 78 18.33 -13.92 -2.16
CA GLU A 78 19.01 -15.22 -2.17
C GLU A 78 18.35 -16.24 -1.22
N GLU A 79 17.98 -15.82 -0.01
CA GLU A 79 17.36 -16.67 0.99
C GLU A 79 15.84 -16.80 0.83
N TYR A 80 15.15 -15.70 0.50
CA TYR A 80 13.68 -15.61 0.54
C TYR A 80 13.04 -15.73 -0.85
N THR A 81 13.26 -16.86 -1.52
CA THR A 81 12.74 -17.12 -2.87
C THR A 81 11.25 -17.50 -2.91
N GLY A 82 10.71 -18.08 -1.84
CA GLY A 82 9.33 -18.59 -1.80
C GLY A 82 8.26 -17.49 -1.66
N ALA A 83 8.53 -16.47 -0.85
CA ALA A 83 7.59 -15.37 -0.59
C ALA A 83 7.10 -14.64 -1.86
N PRO A 84 7.99 -14.17 -2.77
CA PRO A 84 7.54 -13.52 -4.01
C PRO A 84 6.82 -14.49 -4.95
N TYR A 85 7.19 -15.78 -4.95
CA TYR A 85 6.50 -16.81 -5.74
C TYR A 85 5.05 -17.00 -5.29
N PHE A 86 4.80 -17.16 -3.98
CA PHE A 86 3.43 -17.34 -3.48
C PHE A 86 2.55 -16.13 -3.78
N ALA A 87 3.10 -14.91 -3.65
CA ALA A 87 2.37 -13.71 -4.00
C ALA A 87 2.04 -13.65 -5.51
N ALA A 88 3.03 -13.95 -6.36
CA ALA A 88 2.85 -13.94 -7.81
C ALA A 88 1.84 -14.99 -8.28
N MET A 89 1.91 -16.21 -7.73
CA MET A 89 0.98 -17.29 -8.03
C MET A 89 -0.41 -17.02 -7.48
N ALA A 90 -0.54 -16.41 -6.30
CA ALA A 90 -1.84 -16.01 -5.76
C ALA A 90 -2.55 -15.04 -6.71
N ALA A 91 -1.83 -14.07 -7.28
CA ALA A 91 -2.40 -13.17 -8.28
C ALA A 91 -2.93 -13.92 -9.51
N LEU A 92 -2.17 -14.87 -10.06
CA LEU A 92 -2.60 -15.70 -11.19
C LEU A 92 -3.83 -16.56 -10.83
N ARG A 93 -3.82 -17.18 -9.65
CA ARG A 93 -4.95 -18.00 -9.16
C ARG A 93 -6.21 -17.18 -8.88
N CYS A 94 -6.07 -15.90 -8.55
CA CYS A 94 -7.16 -14.95 -8.42
C CYS A 94 -7.67 -14.40 -9.77
N GLY A 95 -7.03 -14.75 -10.89
CA GLY A 95 -7.49 -14.41 -12.24
C GLY A 95 -6.70 -13.32 -12.95
N ALA A 96 -5.51 -12.92 -12.45
CA ALA A 96 -4.63 -12.04 -13.22
C ALA A 96 -4.10 -12.75 -14.48
N ASP A 97 -3.99 -12.03 -15.59
CA ASP A 97 -3.51 -12.59 -16.87
C ASP A 97 -2.00 -12.83 -16.87
N LEU A 98 -1.26 -11.96 -16.16
CA LEU A 98 0.19 -12.00 -16.08
C LEU A 98 0.65 -11.63 -14.67
N SER A 99 1.72 -12.28 -14.24
CA SER A 99 2.40 -11.98 -12.99
C SER A 99 3.90 -11.85 -13.23
N HIS A 100 4.46 -10.71 -12.84
CA HIS A 100 5.86 -10.35 -12.99
C HIS A 100 6.52 -10.35 -11.61
N VAL A 101 7.70 -10.96 -11.50
CA VAL A 101 8.50 -10.96 -10.27
C VAL A 101 9.83 -10.24 -10.53
N PHE A 102 10.05 -9.11 -9.89
CA PHE A 102 11.32 -8.40 -9.87
C PHE A 102 12.08 -8.82 -8.62
N CYS A 103 13.20 -9.52 -8.80
CA CYS A 103 13.95 -10.16 -7.72
C CYS A 103 15.46 -10.03 -7.90
N SER A 104 16.22 -10.50 -6.90
CA SER A 104 17.66 -10.64 -7.01
C SER A 104 18.09 -11.72 -8.00
N ARG A 105 19.32 -11.62 -8.47
CA ARG A 105 19.88 -12.60 -9.40
C ARG A 105 19.95 -13.99 -8.77
N GLY A 106 20.36 -14.10 -7.52
CA GLY A 106 20.40 -15.35 -6.75
C GLY A 106 19.03 -16.01 -6.64
N ALA A 107 17.98 -15.21 -6.45
CA ALA A 107 16.61 -15.72 -6.33
C ALA A 107 16.01 -16.24 -7.65
N SER A 108 16.46 -15.69 -8.79
CA SER A 108 15.75 -15.84 -10.07
C SER A 108 15.67 -17.28 -10.58
N GLY A 109 16.76 -18.05 -10.47
CA GLY A 109 16.78 -19.44 -10.93
C GLY A 109 15.80 -20.32 -10.15
N VAL A 110 15.75 -20.13 -8.83
CA VAL A 110 14.87 -20.85 -7.93
C VAL A 110 13.40 -20.49 -8.18
N ILE A 111 13.07 -19.20 -8.30
CA ILE A 111 11.68 -18.77 -8.55
C ILE A 111 11.18 -19.31 -9.90
N LYS A 112 12.03 -19.29 -10.94
CA LYS A 112 11.69 -19.83 -12.27
C LYS A 112 11.46 -21.33 -12.27
N SER A 113 12.09 -22.09 -11.37
CA SER A 113 11.91 -23.54 -11.30
C SER A 113 10.60 -23.94 -10.62
N TYR A 114 10.00 -23.06 -9.81
CA TYR A 114 8.70 -23.32 -9.18
C TYR A 114 7.52 -23.28 -10.15
N SER A 115 7.55 -22.44 -11.20
CA SER A 115 6.52 -22.40 -12.25
C SER A 115 6.98 -21.66 -13.52
N PRO A 116 6.63 -22.16 -14.72
CA PRO A 116 6.86 -21.43 -15.97
C PRO A 116 5.85 -20.29 -16.22
N GLU A 117 4.80 -20.15 -15.40
CA GLU A 117 3.75 -19.14 -15.60
C GLU A 117 4.18 -17.73 -15.20
N THR A 118 5.07 -17.60 -14.20
CA THR A 118 5.55 -16.32 -13.69
C THR A 118 6.67 -15.75 -14.56
N ILE A 119 6.60 -14.47 -14.90
CA ILE A 119 7.66 -13.79 -15.65
C ILE A 119 8.66 -13.20 -14.63
N VAL A 120 9.84 -13.81 -14.53
CA VAL A 120 10.84 -13.47 -13.50
C VAL A 120 11.96 -12.59 -14.08
N HIS A 121 12.13 -11.42 -13.49
CA HIS A 121 13.07 -10.36 -13.86
C HIS A 121 14.18 -10.25 -12.79
N PRO A 122 15.39 -10.78 -13.04
CA PRO A 122 16.54 -10.61 -12.14
C PRO A 122 17.12 -9.21 -12.30
N ILE A 123 16.64 -8.26 -11.50
CA ILE A 123 17.03 -6.85 -11.59
C ILE A 123 17.81 -6.36 -10.37
N PHE A 124 17.66 -7.00 -9.21
CA PHE A 124 18.43 -6.61 -8.02
C PHE A 124 19.82 -7.22 -8.05
N PHE A 125 20.76 -6.45 -7.51
CA PHE A 125 22.12 -6.84 -7.27
C PHE A 125 22.30 -6.74 -5.75
N ASP A 126 22.52 -7.88 -5.13
CA ASP A 126 22.87 -8.03 -3.72
C ASP A 126 24.39 -7.84 -3.58
N GLY A 127 24.82 -7.07 -2.57
CA GLY A 127 26.24 -6.77 -2.32
C GLY A 127 27.00 -7.84 -1.53
N ASP A 128 26.30 -8.89 -1.08
CA ASP A 128 26.74 -9.70 0.05
C ASP A 128 27.20 -11.13 -0.32
N GLY A 129 27.27 -11.47 -1.61
CA GLY A 129 27.72 -12.79 -2.07
C GLY A 129 29.22 -13.02 -1.87
N GLU A 130 29.64 -14.26 -1.61
CA GLU A 130 31.06 -14.64 -1.64
C GLU A 130 31.66 -14.31 -3.03
N GLY A 131 32.65 -13.41 -3.06
CA GLY A 131 33.21 -12.88 -4.31
C GLY A 131 32.55 -11.58 -4.80
N ALA A 132 31.79 -10.88 -3.96
CA ALA A 132 31.29 -9.55 -4.27
C ALA A 132 32.46 -8.60 -4.60
N GLU A 133 32.48 -8.13 -5.85
CA GLU A 133 33.41 -7.10 -6.28
C GLU A 133 33.15 -5.82 -5.47
N VAL A 134 34.22 -5.24 -4.91
CA VAL A 134 34.15 -3.89 -4.36
C VAL A 134 33.90 -2.93 -5.52
N LEU A 135 32.70 -2.38 -5.58
CA LEU A 135 32.30 -1.45 -6.64
C LEU A 135 32.72 -0.03 -6.28
N THR A 136 33.05 0.77 -7.29
CA THR A 136 33.09 2.21 -7.11
C THR A 136 31.66 2.77 -7.00
N ALA A 137 31.52 3.97 -6.41
CA ALA A 137 30.23 4.64 -6.31
C ALA A 137 29.57 4.87 -7.69
N GLU A 138 30.38 5.15 -8.72
CA GLU A 138 29.89 5.31 -10.08
C GLU A 138 29.35 4.01 -10.69
N GLU A 139 30.01 2.89 -10.41
CA GLU A 139 29.59 1.56 -10.87
C GLU A 139 28.30 1.11 -10.18
N GLU A 140 28.21 1.34 -8.86
CA GLU A 140 27.01 1.10 -8.08
C GLU A 140 25.82 1.90 -8.63
N GLU A 141 25.97 3.21 -8.81
CA GLU A 141 24.94 4.07 -9.36
C GLU A 141 24.55 3.67 -10.80
N ALA A 142 25.52 3.23 -11.61
CA ALA A 142 25.23 2.69 -12.94
C ALA A 142 24.39 1.39 -12.89
N ARG A 143 24.66 0.50 -11.92
CA ARG A 143 23.88 -0.73 -11.70
C ARG A 143 22.46 -0.40 -11.21
N LEU A 144 22.32 0.52 -10.25
CA LEU A 144 21.03 1.00 -9.75
C LEU A 144 20.18 1.59 -10.89
N ARG A 145 20.73 2.51 -11.69
CA ARG A 145 20.02 3.10 -12.84
C ARG A 145 19.58 2.04 -13.84
N ARG A 146 20.42 1.05 -14.13
CA ARG A 146 20.08 -0.04 -15.05
C ARG A 146 18.94 -0.90 -14.50
N ALA A 147 18.95 -1.22 -13.21
CA ALA A 147 17.90 -2.00 -12.56
C ALA A 147 16.54 -1.27 -12.62
N VAL A 148 16.53 0.03 -12.28
CA VAL A 148 15.34 0.88 -12.34
C VAL A 148 14.83 1.03 -13.78
N ALA A 149 15.73 1.21 -14.76
CA ALA A 149 15.36 1.28 -16.17
C ALA A 149 14.67 0.00 -16.64
N LYS A 150 15.20 -1.18 -16.28
CA LYS A 150 14.59 -2.48 -16.60
C LYS A 150 13.21 -2.63 -15.97
N ALA A 151 13.03 -2.23 -14.71
CA ALA A 151 11.70 -2.21 -14.10
C ALA A 151 10.76 -1.25 -14.86
N GLY A 152 11.27 -0.08 -15.24
CA GLY A 152 10.55 0.95 -15.99
C GLY A 152 10.03 0.52 -17.36
N GLU A 153 10.61 -0.48 -18.00
CA GLU A 153 10.08 -1.08 -19.25
C GLU A 153 8.72 -1.78 -19.03
N TRP A 154 8.50 -2.27 -17.80
CA TRP A 154 7.32 -3.05 -17.43
C TRP A 154 6.32 -2.28 -16.60
N LEU A 155 6.78 -1.34 -15.75
CA LEU A 155 5.93 -0.57 -14.84
C LEU A 155 4.69 0.03 -15.53
N PRO A 156 4.77 0.74 -16.68
CA PRO A 156 3.60 1.32 -17.35
C PRO A 156 2.55 0.29 -17.80
N ARG A 157 2.91 -1.00 -17.82
CA ARG A 157 2.04 -2.09 -18.22
C ARG A 157 1.37 -2.74 -17.01
N LEU A 158 1.79 -2.48 -15.78
CA LEU A 158 1.24 -3.13 -14.60
C LEU A 158 -0.06 -2.46 -14.16
N SER A 159 -0.99 -3.27 -13.70
CA SER A 159 -2.25 -2.84 -13.08
C SER A 159 -2.08 -2.57 -11.60
N CYS A 160 -1.14 -3.25 -10.94
CA CYS A 160 -0.72 -2.96 -9.58
C CYS A 160 0.68 -3.54 -9.30
N LEU A 161 1.29 -3.06 -8.23
CA LEU A 161 2.61 -3.47 -7.77
C LEU A 161 2.57 -3.85 -6.28
N LEU A 162 2.91 -5.09 -5.96
CA LEU A 162 3.16 -5.55 -4.60
C LEU A 162 4.65 -5.39 -4.27
N VAL A 163 4.97 -4.83 -3.11
CA VAL A 163 6.35 -4.54 -2.71
C VAL A 163 6.63 -5.16 -1.35
N GLY A 164 7.72 -5.94 -1.28
CA GLY A 164 8.32 -6.41 -0.03
C GLY A 164 8.40 -7.91 0.23
N PRO A 165 7.57 -8.81 -0.34
CA PRO A 165 7.66 -10.25 -0.05
C PRO A 165 9.05 -10.83 -0.32
N GLY A 166 9.77 -11.17 0.74
CA GLY A 166 11.13 -11.73 0.65
C GLY A 166 12.16 -10.77 0.07
N LEU A 167 11.98 -9.45 0.16
CA LEU A 167 12.91 -8.48 -0.40
C LEU A 167 14.28 -8.52 0.29
N GLY A 168 14.31 -8.82 1.60
CA GLY A 168 15.53 -8.72 2.38
C GLY A 168 15.86 -7.27 2.72
N ARG A 169 17.06 -7.04 3.27
CA ARG A 169 17.50 -5.74 3.78
C ARG A 169 18.88 -5.32 3.30
N ASP A 170 19.35 -5.93 2.21
CA ASP A 170 20.54 -5.47 1.51
C ASP A 170 20.35 -4.00 1.06
N PRO A 171 21.33 -3.10 1.35
CA PRO A 171 21.19 -1.67 1.07
C PRO A 171 20.91 -1.35 -0.41
N LEU A 172 21.56 -2.06 -1.34
CA LEU A 172 21.39 -1.83 -2.79
C LEU A 172 20.01 -2.22 -3.28
N THR A 173 19.50 -3.35 -2.77
CA THR A 173 18.16 -3.85 -3.04
C THR A 173 17.10 -2.88 -2.51
N LEU A 174 17.27 -2.37 -1.30
CA LEU A 174 16.37 -1.39 -0.69
C LEU A 174 16.37 -0.06 -1.47
N GLU A 175 17.54 0.45 -1.86
CA GLU A 175 17.64 1.69 -2.65
C GLU A 175 17.04 1.52 -4.04
N THR A 176 17.33 0.40 -4.73
CA THR A 176 16.70 0.08 -6.01
C THR A 176 15.18 0.03 -5.88
N THR A 177 14.68 -0.61 -4.83
CA THR A 177 13.25 -0.73 -4.56
C THR A 177 12.61 0.63 -4.30
N ALA A 178 13.24 1.49 -3.51
CA ALA A 178 12.76 2.85 -3.27
C ALA A 178 12.65 3.67 -4.57
N ARG A 179 13.63 3.54 -5.48
CA ARG A 179 13.57 4.19 -6.81
C ARG A 179 12.47 3.62 -7.70
N ILE A 180 12.25 2.30 -7.67
CA ILE A 180 11.12 1.65 -8.38
C ILE A 180 9.79 2.15 -7.83
N MET A 181 9.65 2.26 -6.50
CA MET A 181 8.44 2.79 -5.85
C MET A 181 8.14 4.23 -6.26
N ARG A 182 9.16 5.11 -6.29
CA ARG A 182 9.00 6.49 -6.77
C ARG A 182 8.53 6.51 -8.22
N ARG A 183 9.15 5.71 -9.09
CA ARG A 183 8.74 5.60 -10.49
C ARG A 183 7.32 5.06 -10.66
N ALA A 184 6.92 4.09 -9.85
CA ALA A 184 5.57 3.56 -9.84
C ALA A 184 4.55 4.62 -9.37
N CYS A 185 4.92 5.44 -8.38
CA CYS A 185 4.12 6.57 -7.90
C CYS A 185 3.95 7.65 -8.98
N GLU A 186 5.00 8.00 -9.72
CA GLU A 186 4.92 8.94 -10.86
C GLU A 186 3.99 8.46 -11.98
N LEU A 187 3.85 7.15 -12.11
CA LEU A 187 2.97 6.50 -13.08
C LEU A 187 1.58 6.19 -12.50
N GLU A 188 1.30 6.64 -11.28
CA GLU A 188 0.03 6.44 -10.55
C GLU A 188 -0.37 4.95 -10.42
N ILE A 189 0.62 4.06 -10.40
CA ILE A 189 0.37 2.61 -10.32
C ILE A 189 -0.10 2.28 -8.89
N PRO A 190 -1.26 1.61 -8.72
CA PRO A 190 -1.70 1.15 -7.41
C PRO A 190 -0.66 0.23 -6.75
N MET A 191 -0.33 0.49 -5.49
CA MET A 191 0.71 -0.23 -4.76
C MET A 191 0.17 -0.91 -3.50
N VAL A 192 0.66 -2.13 -3.25
CA VAL A 192 0.47 -2.86 -1.99
C VAL A 192 1.83 -3.01 -1.34
N PHE A 193 1.97 -2.64 -0.07
CA PHE A 193 3.19 -2.81 0.69
C PHE A 193 2.99 -3.87 1.76
N ASP A 194 3.87 -4.85 1.72
CA ASP A 194 3.90 -5.98 2.65
C ASP A 194 5.33 -6.20 3.17
N ALA A 195 5.50 -6.91 4.28
CA ALA A 195 6.81 -7.31 4.82
C ALA A 195 7.90 -6.21 4.76
N ASP A 196 9.01 -6.43 4.04
CA ASP A 196 10.12 -5.46 3.95
C ASP A 196 9.73 -4.17 3.18
N GLY A 197 8.65 -4.19 2.39
CA GLY A 197 8.03 -2.98 1.86
C GLY A 197 7.52 -2.08 2.99
N LEU A 198 6.87 -2.67 4.01
CA LEU A 198 6.46 -1.95 5.21
C LEU A 198 7.67 -1.51 6.06
N TRP A 199 8.77 -2.27 6.01
CA TRP A 199 10.02 -1.86 6.64
C TRP A 199 10.59 -0.58 6.01
N ILE A 200 10.57 -0.46 4.67
CA ILE A 200 10.94 0.78 3.94
C ILE A 200 10.05 1.94 4.40
N TRP A 201 8.72 1.70 4.47
CA TRP A 201 7.74 2.66 5.00
C TRP A 201 7.97 3.07 6.46
N ASN A 202 8.84 2.38 7.20
CA ASN A 202 9.18 2.72 8.57
C ASN A 202 10.55 3.42 8.71
N GLN A 203 11.33 3.55 7.63
CA GLN A 203 12.64 4.20 7.66
C GLN A 203 12.53 5.71 7.71
N ALA A 204 13.31 6.37 8.58
CA ALA A 204 13.29 7.83 8.73
C ALA A 204 13.57 8.57 7.42
N SER A 205 14.38 8.00 6.53
CA SER A 205 14.74 8.54 5.21
C SER A 205 13.62 8.41 4.16
N PHE A 206 12.59 7.60 4.40
CA PHE A 206 11.52 7.38 3.45
C PHE A 206 10.45 8.47 3.56
N ASP A 207 10.17 9.22 2.50
CA ASP A 207 9.08 10.19 2.47
C ASP A 207 7.76 9.55 1.99
N PRO A 208 6.72 9.45 2.84
CA PRO A 208 5.43 8.90 2.45
C PRO A 208 4.55 9.89 1.68
N ALA A 209 4.88 11.19 1.62
CA ALA A 209 3.99 12.20 1.06
C ALA A 209 3.55 11.94 -0.39
N PRO A 210 4.45 11.53 -1.33
CA PRO A 210 4.05 11.20 -2.70
C PRO A 210 3.03 10.05 -2.77
N PHE A 211 3.17 9.07 -1.87
CA PHE A 211 2.34 7.87 -1.81
C PHE A 211 0.95 8.13 -1.19
N CYS A 212 0.76 9.28 -0.56
CA CYS A 212 -0.50 9.71 0.05
C CYS A 212 -1.28 10.73 -0.80
N ALA A 213 -0.83 11.00 -2.04
CA ALA A 213 -1.53 11.90 -2.95
C ALA A 213 -2.91 11.35 -3.34
N SER A 214 -3.87 12.23 -3.67
CA SER A 214 -5.28 11.85 -3.90
C SER A 214 -5.51 10.95 -5.11
N ASN A 215 -4.61 11.00 -6.09
CA ASN A 215 -4.59 10.16 -7.28
C ASN A 215 -3.92 8.80 -7.04
N GLN A 216 -3.23 8.63 -5.90
CA GLN A 216 -2.45 7.45 -5.62
C GLN A 216 -3.26 6.45 -4.77
N THR A 217 -3.31 5.19 -5.21
CA THR A 217 -3.90 4.09 -4.44
C THR A 217 -2.79 3.31 -3.74
N VAL A 218 -2.83 3.24 -2.41
CA VAL A 218 -1.88 2.50 -1.58
C VAL A 218 -2.61 1.63 -0.56
N VAL A 219 -2.19 0.39 -0.44
CA VAL A 219 -2.63 -0.55 0.61
C VAL A 219 -1.41 -0.99 1.41
N LEU A 220 -1.50 -0.91 2.75
CA LEU A 220 -0.49 -1.45 3.66
C LEU A 220 -1.06 -2.72 4.31
N THR A 221 -0.28 -3.80 4.37
CA THR A 221 -0.72 -5.09 4.96
C THR A 221 0.03 -5.47 6.24
N PRO A 222 0.11 -4.59 7.27
CA PRO A 222 0.92 -4.88 8.44
C PRO A 222 0.33 -5.96 9.32
N ASN A 223 1.19 -6.82 9.86
CA ASN A 223 0.89 -7.57 11.07
C ASN A 223 0.87 -6.66 12.31
N ALA A 224 0.55 -7.21 13.48
CA ALA A 224 0.42 -6.43 14.71
C ALA A 224 1.71 -5.69 15.12
N VAL A 225 2.89 -6.29 14.87
CA VAL A 225 4.19 -5.69 15.21
C VAL A 225 4.55 -4.58 14.23
N GLU A 226 4.35 -4.80 12.93
CA GLU A 226 4.56 -3.79 11.89
C GLU A 226 3.63 -2.58 12.09
N LEU A 227 2.36 -2.82 12.43
CA LEU A 227 1.40 -1.76 12.70
C LEU A 227 1.83 -0.90 13.89
N LYS A 228 2.35 -1.52 14.96
CA LYS A 228 2.87 -0.79 16.12
C LYS A 228 4.03 0.13 15.73
N ARG A 229 4.96 -0.35 14.89
CA ARG A 229 6.11 0.43 14.40
C ARG A 229 5.66 1.61 13.53
N LEU A 230 4.80 1.35 12.54
CA LEU A 230 4.25 2.39 11.67
C LEU A 230 3.48 3.46 12.46
N SER A 231 2.68 3.04 13.45
CA SER A 231 1.93 3.95 14.30
C SER A 231 2.85 4.84 15.15
N ALA A 232 3.91 4.27 15.73
CA ALA A 232 4.89 5.03 16.49
C ALA A 232 5.59 6.09 15.64
N ARG A 233 5.98 5.72 14.40
CA ARG A 233 6.57 6.65 13.44
C ARG A 233 5.62 7.81 13.12
N TYR A 234 4.36 7.50 12.82
CA TYR A 234 3.36 8.51 12.48
C TYR A 234 3.10 9.53 13.61
N VAL A 235 3.07 9.06 14.86
CA VAL A 235 2.93 9.94 16.02
C VAL A 235 4.17 10.82 16.17
N SER A 236 5.37 10.26 16.03
CA SER A 236 6.63 10.99 16.14
C SER A 236 6.76 12.10 15.08
N THR A 237 6.27 11.88 13.85
CA THR A 237 6.35 12.90 12.79
C THR A 237 5.31 14.01 12.94
N ARG A 238 4.16 13.74 13.56
CA ARG A 238 3.14 14.76 13.87
C ARG A 238 3.41 15.56 15.13
N GLY A 239 4.06 14.95 16.13
CA GLY A 239 4.43 15.62 17.38
C GLY A 239 5.45 16.76 17.23
N GLY A 240 6.03 16.96 16.03
CA GLY A 240 6.93 18.08 15.72
C GLY A 240 6.24 19.32 15.14
N THR A 241 4.94 19.27 14.85
CA THR A 241 4.19 20.41 14.28
C THR A 241 2.88 20.61 15.02
N GLY A 242 2.91 21.34 16.14
CA GLY A 242 1.71 21.75 16.86
C GLY A 242 1.90 21.67 18.36
N THR A 243 2.15 22.83 18.96
CA THR A 243 1.93 23.12 20.37
C THR A 243 0.61 22.53 20.86
N ASP A 244 0.66 21.80 21.97
CA ASP A 244 -0.33 21.90 23.04
C ASP A 244 0.32 21.44 24.34
N ALA A 245 0.99 22.39 24.99
CA ALA A 245 1.01 22.44 26.43
C ALA A 245 -0.43 22.62 26.90
N VAL A 246 -1.06 21.55 27.38
CA VAL A 246 -2.24 21.65 28.23
C VAL A 246 -1.94 20.94 29.52
N ALA A 247 -1.94 21.76 30.57
CA ALA A 247 -1.84 21.43 31.96
C ALA A 247 -2.75 20.26 32.38
N GLY A 248 -2.23 19.45 33.28
CA GLY A 248 -2.94 18.38 33.95
C GLY A 248 -2.12 17.83 35.11
N GLY A 249 -1.58 18.73 35.94
CA GLY A 249 -0.93 18.42 37.20
C GLY A 249 -1.73 19.04 38.35
N GLU A 250 -2.94 18.53 38.58
CA GLU A 250 -3.53 18.55 39.92
C GLU A 250 -2.94 17.33 40.63
N GLY A 251 -2.04 17.60 41.56
CA GLY A 251 -1.48 16.64 42.50
C GLY A 251 -1.49 17.30 43.87
N ASP A 252 -2.45 16.86 44.66
CA ASP A 252 -2.80 17.37 45.98
C ASP A 252 -1.58 17.47 46.91
N GLY A 253 -1.52 18.56 47.65
CA GLY A 253 -0.77 18.63 48.89
C GLY A 253 -1.65 18.15 50.03
N GLU A 254 -1.18 17.14 50.77
CA GLU A 254 -1.39 16.95 52.21
C GLU A 254 -0.56 15.71 52.63
N ASP A 255 0.56 15.98 53.29
CA ASP A 255 1.10 15.26 54.47
C ASP A 255 2.61 15.54 54.62
N GLY A 256 2.97 16.34 55.63
CA GLY A 256 4.34 16.66 56.02
C GLY A 256 4.51 18.04 56.62
#